data_AF-A0AAU9TM64-F1
#
_entry.id   AF-A0AAU9TM64-F1
#
_cell.length_a   1.000
_cell.length_b   1.000
_cell.length_c   1.000
_cell.angle_alpha   90.00
_cell.angle_beta   90.00
_cell.angle_gamma   90.00
#
_symmetry.space_group_name_H-M   'P 1'
#
loop_
_entity.id
_entity.type
_entity.pdbx_description
1 polymer ?
#
loop_
_entity_poly.entity_id
_entity_poly.type
_entity_poly.pdbx_seq_one_letter_code
_entity_poly.pdbx_strand_id
1 'polypeptide(L)'
;MTSKRNRRLTAPEIAADFNVGCSKPVSVTTVKRRLLDTGLKGCIAVTKPLLRAINKKKRLNWARQHQNWTMADWKKVLWSDESKFVVFGSKRRIFVRRQPNERALELCTLASVKNGGGSVMIWGCFGGSAVGDIVRI
;
A
#
# COMPACT_ATOMS: atom_id res chain seq x y z
N MET A 1 -14.75 -3.76 18.52
CA MET A 1 -15.21 -3.30 17.18
C MET A 1 -14.55 -4.13 16.09
N THR A 2 -15.34 -4.95 15.40
CA THR A 2 -14.95 -5.84 14.29
C THR A 2 -14.11 -5.11 13.22
N SER A 3 -14.44 -3.84 12.94
CA SER A 3 -13.71 -2.99 11.98
C SER A 3 -12.27 -2.66 12.38
N LYS A 4 -11.85 -2.75 13.65
CA LYS A 4 -10.44 -2.51 14.05
C LYS A 4 -9.55 -3.74 13.81
N ARG A 5 -10.14 -4.95 13.88
CA ARG A 5 -9.49 -6.23 13.62
C ARG A 5 -9.32 -6.49 12.12
N ASN A 6 -10.38 -6.21 11.35
CA ASN A 6 -10.33 -6.26 9.89
C ASN A 6 -10.71 -4.89 9.32
N ARG A 7 -9.70 -4.15 8.84
CA ARG A 7 -9.89 -2.80 8.30
C ARG A 7 -10.60 -2.81 6.94
N ARG A 8 -10.79 -3.96 6.28
CA ARG A 8 -11.39 -4.05 4.94
C ARG A 8 -12.90 -4.26 4.95
N LEU A 9 -13.49 -4.56 6.11
CA LEU A 9 -14.93 -4.78 6.20
C LEU A 9 -15.72 -3.52 5.87
N THR A 10 -16.66 -3.68 4.95
CA THR A 10 -17.63 -2.67 4.55
C THR A 10 -18.72 -2.51 5.62
N ALA A 11 -19.47 -1.41 5.56
CA ALA A 11 -20.57 -1.22 6.54
C ALA A 11 -21.68 -2.28 6.37
N PRO A 12 -22.05 -2.71 5.15
CA PRO A 12 -22.99 -3.80 4.97
C PRO A 12 -22.53 -5.11 5.59
N GLU A 13 -21.27 -5.50 5.40
CA GLU A 13 -20.72 -6.73 5.99
C GLU A 13 -20.74 -6.66 7.53
N ILE A 14 -20.34 -5.53 8.11
CA ILE A 14 -20.40 -5.34 9.57
C ILE A 14 -21.84 -5.40 10.08
N ALA A 15 -22.80 -4.83 9.34
CA ALA A 15 -24.21 -4.88 9.71
C ALA A 15 -24.76 -6.31 9.62
N ALA A 16 -24.40 -7.05 8.57
CA ALA A 16 -24.79 -8.44 8.41
C ALA A 16 -24.25 -9.31 9.56
N ASP A 17 -22.95 -9.21 9.86
CA ASP A 17 -22.30 -9.92 10.96
C ASP A 17 -22.96 -9.61 12.31
N PHE A 18 -23.31 -8.34 12.55
CA PHE A 18 -23.95 -7.92 13.80
C PHE A 18 -25.40 -8.43 13.92
N ASN A 19 -26.09 -8.58 12.79
CA ASN A 19 -27.49 -8.98 12.75
C ASN A 19 -27.69 -10.50 12.79
N VAL A 20 -26.61 -11.30 12.74
CA VAL A 20 -26.69 -12.76 12.88
C VAL A 20 -27.31 -13.11 14.24
N GLY A 21 -28.47 -13.77 14.23
CA GLY A 21 -29.18 -14.21 15.43
C GLY A 21 -29.79 -13.08 16.26
N CYS A 22 -29.87 -11.86 15.74
CA CYS A 22 -30.36 -10.70 16.49
C CYS A 22 -31.87 -10.48 16.24
N SER A 23 -32.65 -10.34 17.31
CA SER A 23 -34.10 -10.06 17.22
C SER A 23 -34.43 -8.63 16.79
N LYS A 24 -33.47 -7.70 16.94
CA LYS A 24 -33.60 -6.29 16.51
C LYS A 24 -32.44 -5.93 15.59
N PRO A 25 -32.60 -6.05 14.26
CA PRO A 25 -31.52 -5.82 13.32
C PRO A 25 -31.12 -4.34 13.30
N VAL A 26 -29.82 -4.09 13.19
CA VAL A 26 -29.22 -2.77 13.04
C VAL A 26 -29.09 -2.42 11.55
N SER A 27 -29.46 -1.19 11.19
CA SER A 27 -29.30 -0.70 9.83
C SER A 27 -27.84 -0.40 9.48
N VAL A 28 -27.50 -0.52 8.19
CA VAL A 28 -26.20 -0.11 7.65
C VAL A 28 -25.90 1.37 7.96
N THR A 29 -26.93 2.23 7.98
CA THR A 29 -26.79 3.66 8.30
C THR A 29 -26.33 3.87 9.74
N THR A 30 -26.90 3.13 10.69
CA THR A 30 -26.46 3.16 12.10
C THR A 30 -25.01 2.73 12.21
N VAL A 31 -24.62 1.65 11.53
CA VAL A 31 -23.22 1.19 11.49
C VAL A 31 -22.28 2.24 10.91
N LYS A 32 -22.65 2.89 9.79
CA LYS A 32 -21.86 3.98 9.20
C LYS A 32 -21.66 5.13 10.17
N ARG A 33 -22.72 5.59 10.83
CA ARG A 33 -22.67 6.70 11.79
C ARG A 33 -21.74 6.37 12.95
N ARG A 34 -21.88 5.20 13.57
CA ARG A 34 -21.00 4.74 14.66
C ARG A 34 -19.53 4.59 14.24
N LEU A 35 -19.27 4.17 13.00
CA LEU A 35 -17.90 4.10 12.49
C LEU A 35 -17.30 5.50 12.29
N LEU A 36 -18.09 6.48 11.87
CA LEU A 36 -17.65 7.87 11.75
C LEU A 36 -17.43 8.53 13.13
N ASP A 37 -18.33 8.30 14.09
CA ASP A 37 -18.21 8.79 15.48
C ASP A 37 -16.90 8.34 16.13
N THR A 38 -16.41 7.16 15.74
CA THR A 38 -15.15 6.57 16.25
C THR A 38 -13.92 6.93 15.40
N GLY A 39 -14.09 7.81 14.41
CA GLY A 39 -13.05 8.31 13.52
C GLY A 39 -12.63 7.35 12.39
N LEU A 40 -13.31 6.22 12.22
CA LEU A 40 -13.00 5.21 11.20
C LEU A 40 -13.65 5.54 9.86
N LYS A 41 -12.92 6.32 9.05
CA LYS A 41 -13.33 6.72 7.70
C LYS A 41 -12.87 5.70 6.65
N GLY A 42 -13.70 5.50 5.62
CA GLY A 42 -13.32 4.71 4.46
C GLY A 42 -12.33 5.47 3.59
N CYS A 43 -11.17 4.89 3.36
CA CYS A 43 -10.06 5.47 2.60
C CYS A 43 -9.52 4.44 1.60
N ILE A 44 -8.92 4.89 0.50
CA ILE A 44 -8.18 3.99 -0.40
C ILE A 44 -6.92 3.51 0.33
N ALA A 45 -6.71 2.19 0.35
CA ALA A 45 -5.54 1.58 0.93
C ALA A 45 -4.29 1.93 0.11
N VAL A 46 -3.18 2.23 0.79
CA VAL A 46 -1.90 2.47 0.12
C VAL A 46 -1.25 1.13 -0.18
N THR A 47 -0.81 0.95 -1.42
CA THR A 47 0.00 -0.22 -1.80
C THR A 47 1.43 -0.03 -1.33
N LYS A 48 1.93 -0.96 -0.51
CA LYS A 48 3.32 -0.99 -0.03
C LYS A 48 3.86 -2.42 -0.08
N PRO A 49 5.16 -2.60 -0.35
CA PRO A 49 5.79 -3.91 -0.15
C PRO A 49 5.76 -4.25 1.36
N LEU A 50 5.38 -5.49 1.67
CA LEU A 50 5.52 -6.00 3.03
C LEU A 50 7.00 -6.22 3.32
N LEU A 51 7.52 -5.54 4.34
CA LEU A 51 8.93 -5.60 4.72
C LEU A 51 9.08 -6.37 6.03
N ARG A 52 9.95 -7.39 6.01
CA ARG A 52 10.40 -8.07 7.24
C ARG A 52 11.11 -7.07 8.18
N ALA A 53 11.04 -7.30 9.49
CA ALA A 53 11.67 -6.43 10.48
C ALA A 53 13.18 -6.23 10.24
N ILE A 54 13.88 -7.30 9.85
CA ILE A 54 15.30 -7.26 9.48
C ILE A 54 15.54 -6.30 8.31
N ASN A 55 14.70 -6.36 7.27
CA ASN A 55 14.81 -5.47 6.11
C ASN A 55 14.50 -4.01 6.47
N LYS A 56 13.56 -3.76 7.40
CA LYS A 56 13.32 -2.41 7.92
C LYS A 56 14.57 -1.85 8.60
N LYS A 57 15.24 -2.65 9.46
CA LYS A 57 16.49 -2.25 10.13
C LYS A 57 17.61 -1.97 9.12
N LYS A 58 17.81 -2.86 8.14
CA LYS A 58 18.82 -2.67 7.09
C LYS A 58 18.59 -1.38 6.30
N ARG A 59 17.34 -1.12 5.88
CA ARG A 59 16.97 0.11 5.15
C ARG A 59 17.20 1.37 5.98
N LEU A 60 16.86 1.34 7.28
CA LEU A 60 17.11 2.47 8.18
C LEU A 60 18.60 2.74 8.35
N ASN A 61 19.41 1.70 8.53
CA ASN A 61 20.86 1.83 8.66
C ASN A 61 21.47 2.40 7.38
N TRP A 62 21.06 1.89 6.21
CA TRP A 62 21.52 2.42 4.93
C TRP A 62 21.17 3.91 4.77
N ALA A 63 19.92 4.29 5.09
CA ALA A 63 19.49 5.69 5.02
C ALA A 63 20.31 6.60 5.95
N ARG A 64 20.61 6.15 7.18
CA ARG A 64 21.45 6.90 8.12
C ARG A 64 22.89 7.06 7.63
N GLN A 65 23.48 6.01 7.05
CA GLN A 65 24.84 6.07 6.50
C GLN A 65 24.97 7.07 5.35
N HIS A 66 23.89 7.26 4.57
CA HIS A 66 23.88 8.12 3.39
C HIS A 66 23.14 9.45 3.64
N GLN A 67 22.75 9.76 4.87
CA GLN A 67 21.92 10.93 5.19
C GLN A 67 22.61 12.27 4.87
N ASN A 68 23.95 12.29 4.93
CA ASN A 68 24.77 13.48 4.69
C ASN A 68 25.39 13.50 3.28
N TRP A 69 24.99 12.59 2.39
CA TRP A 69 25.50 12.58 1.02
C TRP A 69 25.08 13.84 0.28
N THR A 70 26.06 14.45 -0.40
CA THR A 70 25.81 15.65 -1.20
C THR A 70 25.20 15.28 -2.56
N MET A 71 24.70 16.29 -3.28
CA MET A 71 24.25 16.10 -4.66
C MET A 71 25.36 15.52 -5.55
N ALA A 72 26.62 15.92 -5.32
CA ALA A 72 27.76 15.40 -6.06
C ALA A 72 28.00 13.90 -5.79
N ASP A 73 27.74 13.43 -4.58
CA ASP A 73 27.86 12.02 -4.23
C ASP A 73 26.75 11.19 -4.85
N TRP A 74 25.50 11.67 -4.80
CA TRP A 74 24.38 11.02 -5.49
C TRP A 74 24.57 10.93 -7.00
N LYS A 75 25.21 11.93 -7.62
CA LYS A 75 25.50 11.92 -9.06
C LYS A 75 26.49 10.83 -9.48
N LYS A 76 27.31 10.32 -8.57
CA LYS A 76 28.28 9.23 -8.83
C LYS A 76 27.61 7.86 -8.87
N VAL A 77 26.38 7.72 -8.41
CA VAL A 77 25.66 6.45 -8.37
C VAL A 77 25.03 6.16 -9.72
N LEU A 78 25.30 4.97 -10.27
CA LEU A 78 24.52 4.39 -11.36
C LEU A 78 23.40 3.53 -10.76
N TRP A 79 22.17 3.94 -11.01
CA TRP A 79 20.97 3.22 -10.60
C TRP A 79 20.53 2.28 -11.72
N SER A 80 20.18 1.04 -11.39
CA SER A 80 19.57 0.10 -12.31
C SER A 80 18.38 -0.60 -11.67
N ASP A 81 17.38 -0.95 -12.46
CA ASP A 81 16.23 -1.72 -12.02
C ASP A 81 15.56 -2.44 -13.20
N GLU A 82 14.74 -3.43 -12.88
CA GLU A 82 13.86 -4.11 -13.83
C GLU A 82 12.41 -3.70 -13.58
N SER A 83 11.76 -3.19 -14.63
CA SER A 83 10.35 -2.81 -14.56
C SER A 83 9.48 -3.62 -15.50
N LYS A 84 8.33 -4.02 -14.97
CA LYS A 84 7.26 -4.70 -15.70
C LYS A 84 6.25 -3.66 -16.19
N PHE A 85 6.10 -3.53 -17.51
CA PHE A 85 5.07 -2.73 -18.15
C PHE A 85 3.91 -3.63 -18.57
N VAL A 86 2.72 -3.35 -18.07
CA VAL A 86 1.51 -4.15 -18.33
C VAL A 86 0.61 -3.38 -19.28
N VAL A 87 0.22 -4.00 -20.40
CA VAL A 87 -0.61 -3.37 -21.44
C VAL A 87 -2.06 -3.19 -20.96
N PHE A 88 -2.58 -4.17 -20.21
CA PHE A 88 -3.93 -4.15 -19.65
C PHE A 88 -3.87 -4.37 -18.14
N GLY A 89 -3.97 -3.30 -17.35
CA GLY A 89 -3.95 -3.37 -15.89
C GLY A 89 -5.21 -2.79 -15.26
N SER A 90 -6.07 -3.64 -14.68
CA SER A 90 -7.15 -3.18 -13.81
C SER A 90 -6.59 -2.93 -12.40
N LYS A 91 -6.29 -1.67 -12.06
CA LYS A 91 -5.96 -1.31 -10.67
C LYS A 91 -7.25 -1.28 -9.85
N ARG A 92 -7.65 -2.43 -9.27
CA ARG A 92 -8.79 -2.48 -8.33
C ARG A 92 -8.48 -1.62 -7.10
N ARG A 93 -9.29 -0.58 -6.87
CA ARG A 93 -9.24 0.22 -5.64
C ARG A 93 -9.76 -0.62 -4.48
N ILE A 94 -8.93 -0.88 -3.48
CA ILE A 94 -9.38 -1.50 -2.22
C ILE A 94 -9.52 -0.41 -1.17
N PHE A 95 -10.67 -0.41 -0.50
CA PHE A 95 -10.96 0.50 0.59
C PHE A 95 -10.62 -0.15 1.94
N VAL A 96 -10.13 0.66 2.86
CA VAL A 96 -9.89 0.31 4.26
C VAL A 96 -10.48 1.38 5.17
N ARG A 97 -10.91 1.00 6.37
CA ARG A 97 -11.39 1.90 7.42
C ARG A 97 -10.26 2.24 8.39
N ARG A 98 -9.89 3.51 8.45
CA ARG A 98 -8.75 3.96 9.26
C ARG A 98 -8.92 5.38 9.78
N GLN A 99 -8.22 5.66 10.87
CA GLN A 99 -8.01 7.02 11.36
C GLN A 99 -6.91 7.73 10.53
N PRO A 100 -6.81 9.08 10.59
CA PRO A 100 -5.86 9.84 9.77
C PRO A 100 -4.40 9.38 9.91
N ASN A 101 -3.95 9.13 11.15
CA ASN A 101 -2.59 8.70 11.52
C ASN A 101 -2.29 7.21 11.22
N GLU A 102 -3.28 6.40 10.88
CA GLU A 102 -3.10 4.95 10.63
C GLU A 102 -2.70 4.63 9.17
N ARG A 103 -2.31 5.62 8.36
CA ARG A 103 -2.03 5.45 6.91
C ARG A 103 -1.00 4.37 6.61
N ALA A 104 0.02 4.26 7.46
CA ALA A 104 1.14 3.34 7.29
C ALA A 104 0.99 2.04 8.09
N LEU A 105 -0.14 1.86 8.81
CA LEU A 105 -0.39 0.62 9.55
C LEU A 105 -0.55 -0.53 8.56
N GLU A 106 0.06 -1.67 8.86
CA GLU A 106 0.09 -2.84 7.96
C GLU A 106 -1.31 -3.29 7.54
N LEU A 107 -2.26 -3.32 8.49
CA LEU A 107 -3.67 -3.65 8.26
C LEU A 107 -4.40 -2.66 7.33
N CYS A 108 -3.87 -1.44 7.16
CA CYS A 108 -4.41 -0.39 6.29
C CYS A 108 -3.71 -0.30 4.93
N THR A 109 -2.74 -1.18 4.69
CA THR A 109 -1.99 -1.24 3.42
C THR A 109 -2.32 -2.49 2.62
N LEU A 110 -2.02 -2.44 1.33
CA LEU A 110 -2.08 -3.61 0.46
C LEU A 110 -0.66 -4.04 0.13
N ALA A 111 -0.42 -5.35 0.16
CA ALA A 111 0.75 -5.92 -0.46
C ALA A 111 0.67 -5.70 -1.97
N SER A 112 1.75 -5.21 -2.56
CA SER A 112 1.88 -5.17 -4.02
C SER A 112 2.15 -6.59 -4.54
N VAL A 113 1.23 -7.13 -5.35
CA VAL A 113 1.48 -8.32 -6.17
C VAL A 113 1.21 -7.95 -7.63
N LYS A 114 2.17 -8.21 -8.53
CA LYS A 114 2.08 -7.88 -9.96
C LYS A 114 1.65 -9.12 -10.75
N ASN A 115 0.35 -9.41 -10.84
CA ASN A 115 -0.14 -10.60 -11.55
C ASN A 115 -1.06 -10.23 -12.73
N GLY A 116 -0.89 -10.94 -13.86
CA GLY A 116 -1.87 -11.02 -14.97
C GLY A 116 -1.69 -10.03 -16.13
N GLY A 117 -1.95 -10.51 -17.35
CA GLY A 117 -1.93 -9.74 -18.61
C GLY A 117 -0.61 -9.86 -19.40
N GLY A 118 -0.68 -9.63 -20.71
CA GLY A 118 0.52 -9.44 -21.54
C GLY A 118 1.35 -8.29 -21.00
N SER A 119 2.65 -8.53 -20.82
CA SER A 119 3.56 -7.57 -20.22
C SER A 119 4.93 -7.64 -20.86
N VAL A 120 5.62 -6.50 -20.90
CA VAL A 120 7.03 -6.43 -21.30
C VAL A 120 7.85 -6.14 -20.05
N MET A 121 8.87 -6.96 -19.83
CA MET A 121 9.91 -6.70 -18.84
C MET A 121 11.02 -5.90 -19.51
N ILE A 122 11.46 -4.84 -18.84
CA ILE A 122 12.51 -3.96 -19.32
C ILE A 122 13.51 -3.78 -18.19
N TRP A 123 14.78 -4.02 -18.47
CA TRP A 123 15.87 -3.53 -17.65
C TRP A 123 16.28 -2.13 -18.11
N GLY A 124 16.65 -1.27 -17.16
CA GLY A 124 17.29 0.00 -17.52
C GLY A 124 18.15 0.56 -16.40
N CYS A 125 19.00 1.52 -16.75
CA CYS A 125 19.83 2.23 -15.79
C CYS A 125 19.89 3.74 -16.05
N PHE A 126 20.25 4.52 -15.03
CA PHE A 126 20.51 5.95 -15.16
C PHE A 126 21.47 6.42 -14.07
N GLY A 127 22.21 7.49 -14.37
CA GLY A 127 23.09 8.17 -13.42
C GLY A 127 22.66 9.62 -13.19
N GLY A 128 23.47 10.36 -12.44
CA GLY A 128 23.17 11.76 -12.10
C GLY A 128 23.10 12.74 -13.27
N SER A 129 23.67 12.38 -14.42
CA SER A 129 23.81 13.26 -15.58
C SER A 129 23.13 12.76 -16.85
N ALA A 130 22.78 11.47 -16.92
CA ALA A 130 22.23 10.85 -18.13
C ALA A 130 21.44 9.57 -17.82
N VAL A 131 20.56 9.21 -18.75
CA VAL A 131 19.93 7.89 -18.80
C VAL A 131 20.90 6.93 -19.52
N GLY A 132 21.03 5.72 -19.02
CA GLY A 132 21.79 4.65 -19.65
C GLY A 132 20.91 3.80 -20.57
N ASP A 133 21.32 2.56 -20.79
CA ASP A 133 20.63 1.66 -21.71
C ASP A 133 19.25 1.24 -21.20
N ILE A 134 18.37 0.93 -22.16
CA ILE A 134 17.07 0.33 -21.92
C ILE A 134 16.98 -0.95 -22.76
N VAL A 135 16.83 -2.08 -22.08
CA VAL A 135 16.92 -3.40 -22.70
C VAL A 135 15.68 -4.20 -22.37
N ARG A 136 15.00 -4.72 -23.39
CA ARG A 136 13.93 -5.69 -23.19
C ARG A 136 14.54 -7.02 -22.76
N ILE A 137 14.02 -7.55 -21.65
CA ILE A 137 14.42 -8.85 -21.07
C ILE A 137 13.27 -9.85 -21.11
#